data_AF-A0A4Y8ZVM4-F1
#
_entry.id   AF-A0A4Y8ZVM4-F1
#
_cell.length_a   1.000
_cell.length_b   1.000
_cell.length_c   1.000
_cell.angle_alpha   90.00
_cell.angle_beta   90.00
_cell.angle_gamma   90.00
#
_symmetry.space_group_name_H-M   'P 1'
#
loop_
_entity.id
_entity.type
_entity.pdbx_description
1 polymer ?
#
loop_
_entity_poly.entity_id
_entity_poly.type
_entity_poly.pdbx_seq_one_letter_code
_entity_poly.pdbx_strand_id
1 'polypeptide(L)'
;MRTEIVDHELKAQAYTVEVLGPETPPPVLERLHALVRKGYRPEIGKDTETDIIVLRHLGKAPDLVLHSDGLVEPYGGRWARHKRHIVPPVPFGAADLGEQLRFMRFLDTIPRASLRDRTRRFRHKYVYFPVVFAILLGIHLAFTAMIIDG
;
A
#
# COMPACT_ATOMS: atom_id res chain seq x y z
N MET A 1 -55.12 24.03 1.14
CA MET A 1 -54.13 23.79 2.21
C MET A 1 -53.51 22.41 1.96
N ARG A 2 -52.23 22.38 1.56
CA ARG A 2 -51.30 21.23 1.49
C ARG A 2 -51.58 20.11 0.46
N THR A 3 -51.21 20.37 -0.79
CA THR A 3 -51.02 19.36 -1.86
C THR A 3 -49.68 19.56 -2.57
N GLU A 4 -48.57 19.73 -1.82
CA GLU A 4 -47.25 20.06 -2.42
C GLU A 4 -46.03 19.39 -1.76
N ILE A 5 -46.20 18.39 -0.88
CA ILE A 5 -45.06 17.87 -0.08
C ILE A 5 -44.55 16.49 -0.52
N VAL A 6 -45.25 15.76 -1.40
CA VAL A 6 -44.87 14.36 -1.71
C VAL A 6 -44.14 14.19 -3.06
N ASP A 7 -43.94 15.25 -3.83
CA ASP A 7 -43.22 15.18 -5.12
C ASP A 7 -41.69 15.30 -4.99
N HIS A 8 -41.15 15.48 -3.78
CA HIS A 8 -39.72 15.67 -3.56
C HIS A 8 -38.95 14.42 -3.10
N GLU A 9 -39.63 13.38 -2.61
CA GLU A 9 -38.95 12.11 -2.23
C GLU A 9 -38.70 11.17 -3.41
N LEU A 10 -39.33 11.43 -4.56
CA LEU A 10 -39.10 10.69 -5.82
C LEU A 10 -37.79 11.07 -6.53
N LYS A 11 -37.01 12.01 -6.00
CA LYS A 11 -35.77 12.51 -6.66
C LYS A 11 -34.45 12.04 -6.05
N ALA A 12 -34.43 11.28 -4.95
CA ALA A 12 -33.18 11.05 -4.21
C ALA A 12 -32.65 9.61 -4.15
N GLN A 13 -33.38 8.59 -4.60
CA GLN A 13 -32.92 7.19 -4.47
C GLN A 13 -33.09 6.32 -5.71
N ALA A 14 -33.30 6.93 -6.88
CA ALA A 14 -32.86 6.33 -8.12
C ALA A 14 -31.33 6.49 -8.23
N TYR A 15 -30.58 5.83 -7.35
CA TYR A 15 -29.26 5.31 -7.73
C TYR A 15 -29.53 4.18 -8.73
N THR A 16 -29.98 4.58 -9.92
CA THR A 16 -29.88 3.77 -11.10
C THR A 16 -28.38 3.56 -11.26
N VAL A 17 -27.93 2.39 -10.84
CA VAL A 17 -26.69 1.80 -11.32
C VAL A 17 -26.89 1.74 -12.82
N GLU A 18 -26.51 2.82 -13.51
CA GLU A 18 -26.39 2.81 -14.96
C GLU A 18 -25.48 1.64 -15.26
N VAL A 19 -26.09 0.60 -15.84
CA VAL A 19 -25.39 -0.54 -16.41
C VAL A 19 -24.52 0.06 -17.50
N LEU A 20 -23.30 0.38 -17.11
CA LEU A 20 -22.24 0.91 -17.94
C LEU A 20 -22.12 0.00 -19.16
N GLY A 21 -22.42 0.57 -20.32
CA GLY A 21 -22.24 -0.10 -21.60
C GLY A 21 -20.77 -0.51 -21.82
N PRO A 22 -20.49 -1.26 -22.90
CA PRO A 22 -19.21 -1.93 -23.17
C PRO A 22 -18.00 -0.99 -23.40
N GLU A 23 -18.12 0.31 -23.14
CA GLU A 23 -17.14 1.36 -23.48
C GLU A 23 -16.66 2.13 -22.24
N THR A 24 -16.81 1.56 -21.04
CA THR A 24 -16.26 2.22 -19.84
C THR A 24 -14.78 1.90 -19.73
N PRO A 25 -13.89 2.90 -19.76
CA PRO A 25 -12.47 2.64 -19.57
C PRO A 25 -12.27 1.94 -18.22
N PRO A 26 -11.39 0.92 -18.16
CA PRO A 26 -11.17 0.18 -16.93
C PRO A 26 -10.80 1.13 -15.78
N PRO A 27 -11.22 0.86 -14.53
CA PRO A 27 -11.05 1.76 -13.39
C PRO A 27 -9.60 1.80 -12.85
N VAL A 28 -8.62 1.84 -13.75
CA VAL A 28 -7.17 1.77 -13.47
C VAL A 28 -6.75 2.95 -12.60
N LEU A 29 -7.14 4.17 -12.99
CA LEU A 29 -6.77 5.38 -12.27
C LEU A 29 -7.39 5.43 -10.87
N GLU A 30 -8.63 4.98 -10.72
CA GLU A 30 -9.30 4.91 -9.43
C GLU A 30 -8.61 3.90 -8.49
N ARG A 31 -8.30 2.71 -9.01
CA ARG A 31 -7.58 1.66 -8.26
C ARG A 31 -6.19 2.14 -7.86
N LEU A 32 -5.46 2.74 -8.80
CA LEU A 32 -4.15 3.33 -8.55
C LEU A 32 -4.23 4.39 -7.45
N HIS A 33 -5.15 5.35 -7.58
CA HIS A 33 -5.33 6.43 -6.62
C HIS A 33 -5.69 5.90 -5.22
N ALA A 34 -6.58 4.91 -5.15
CA ALA A 34 -6.98 4.28 -3.89
C ALA A 34 -5.81 3.55 -3.21
N LEU A 35 -5.00 2.82 -3.98
CA LEU A 35 -3.81 2.13 -3.47
C LEU A 35 -2.74 3.13 -2.99
N VAL A 36 -2.46 4.17 -3.77
CA VAL A 36 -1.51 5.23 -3.37
C VAL A 36 -1.95 5.89 -2.07
N ARG A 37 -3.24 6.18 -1.90
CA ARG A 37 -3.79 6.73 -0.66
C ARG A 37 -3.59 5.81 0.55
N LYS A 38 -3.56 4.49 0.35
CA LYS A 38 -3.26 3.50 1.41
C LYS A 38 -1.76 3.33 1.67
N GLY A 39 -0.91 4.07 0.96
CA GLY A 39 0.53 4.13 1.20
C GLY A 39 1.37 3.21 0.33
N TYR A 40 0.81 2.74 -0.80
CA TYR A 40 1.59 2.14 -1.87
C TYR A 40 2.40 3.20 -2.61
N ARG A 41 3.61 2.83 -3.01
CA ARG A 41 4.46 3.61 -3.92
C ARG A 41 4.40 2.99 -5.30
N PRO A 42 3.93 3.72 -6.32
CA PRO A 42 3.95 3.24 -7.68
C PRO A 42 5.38 3.33 -8.22
N GLU A 43 5.83 2.24 -8.80
CA GLU A 43 7.04 2.13 -9.60
C GLU A 43 6.59 1.66 -10.97
N ILE A 44 6.79 2.49 -12.00
CA ILE A 44 6.57 2.08 -13.39
C ILE A 44 7.53 0.90 -13.64
N GLY A 45 7.03 -0.12 -14.36
CA GLY A 45 7.62 -1.44 -14.46
C GLY A 45 9.14 -1.51 -14.58
N LYS A 46 9.68 -2.63 -14.14
CA LYS A 46 11.12 -2.89 -14.11
C LYS A 46 11.54 -3.49 -15.45
N ASP A 47 12.64 -3.01 -15.99
CA ASP A 47 13.30 -3.53 -17.18
C ASP A 47 12.50 -3.31 -18.49
N THR A 48 11.58 -4.19 -18.87
CA THR A 48 10.96 -4.21 -20.23
C THR A 48 9.44 -4.12 -20.27
N GLU A 49 8.73 -4.25 -19.14
CA GLU A 49 7.26 -4.25 -19.11
C GLU A 49 6.74 -2.87 -18.70
N THR A 50 6.33 -2.06 -19.69
CA THR A 50 5.78 -0.72 -19.45
C THR A 50 4.29 -0.74 -19.11
N ASP A 51 3.62 -1.85 -19.38
CA ASP A 51 2.15 -1.98 -19.26
C ASP A 51 1.71 -2.32 -17.84
N ILE A 52 2.67 -2.40 -16.91
CA ILE A 52 2.46 -2.72 -15.51
C ILE A 52 2.99 -1.64 -14.57
N ILE A 53 2.25 -1.41 -13.50
CA ILE A 53 2.66 -0.56 -12.39
C ILE A 53 2.88 -1.45 -11.18
N VAL A 54 4.12 -1.54 -10.73
CA VAL A 54 4.48 -2.26 -9.51
C VAL A 54 4.17 -1.35 -8.32
N LEU A 55 3.33 -1.83 -7.41
CA LEU A 55 2.88 -1.11 -6.24
C LEU A 55 3.53 -1.70 -4.99
N ARG A 56 4.52 -0.97 -4.44
CA ARG A 56 5.23 -1.39 -3.23
C ARG A 56 4.65 -0.72 -1.99
N HIS A 57 4.25 -1.52 -1.00
CA HIS A 57 3.81 -0.98 0.29
C HIS A 57 5.00 -0.83 1.26
N LEU A 58 5.04 0.25 2.04
CA LEU A 58 6.13 0.44 3.02
C LEU A 58 5.97 -0.41 4.29
N GLY A 59 4.73 -0.77 4.63
CA GLY A 59 4.38 -1.50 5.85
C GLY A 59 4.20 -3.00 5.62
N LYS A 60 3.32 -3.60 6.42
CA LYS A 60 2.99 -5.03 6.38
C LYS A 60 1.82 -5.33 5.43
N ALA A 61 1.85 -4.78 4.23
CA ALA A 61 0.92 -5.16 3.17
C ALA A 61 1.70 -5.85 2.03
N PRO A 62 1.05 -6.75 1.28
CA PRO A 62 1.68 -7.42 0.14
C PRO A 62 2.03 -6.39 -0.93
N ASP A 63 3.06 -6.67 -1.73
CA ASP A 63 3.34 -5.87 -2.93
C ASP A 63 2.41 -6.35 -4.05
N LEU A 64 1.94 -5.42 -4.87
CA LEU A 64 0.93 -5.68 -5.90
C LEU A 64 1.44 -5.22 -7.26
N VAL A 65 0.78 -5.71 -8.31
CA VAL A 65 0.91 -5.23 -9.68
C VAL A 65 -0.46 -4.76 -10.14
N LEU A 66 -0.49 -3.58 -10.74
CA LEU A 66 -1.65 -3.06 -11.45
C LEU A 66 -1.34 -3.08 -12.94
N HIS A 67 -2.14 -3.81 -13.69
CA HIS A 67 -2.05 -3.91 -15.15
C HIS A 67 -2.87 -2.80 -15.83
N SER A 68 -2.57 -2.53 -17.09
CA SER A 68 -3.27 -1.52 -17.91
C SER A 68 -4.75 -1.84 -18.17
N ASP A 69 -5.14 -3.11 -18.06
CA ASP A 69 -6.53 -3.57 -18.14
C ASP A 69 -7.31 -3.38 -16.83
N GLY A 70 -6.63 -2.94 -15.75
CA GLY A 70 -7.20 -2.74 -14.43
C GLY A 70 -7.14 -3.97 -13.52
N LEU A 71 -6.58 -5.10 -13.97
CA LEU A 71 -6.32 -6.26 -13.13
C LEU A 71 -5.32 -5.88 -12.03
N VAL A 72 -5.64 -6.27 -10.80
CA VAL A 72 -4.72 -6.13 -9.66
C VAL A 72 -4.36 -7.51 -9.16
N GLU A 73 -3.07 -7.82 -9.10
CA GLU A 73 -2.59 -9.12 -8.64
C GLU A 73 -1.39 -9.01 -7.70
N PRO A 74 -1.05 -10.08 -6.97
CA PRO A 74 0.16 -10.12 -6.16
C PRO A 74 1.43 -9.99 -7.00
N TYR A 75 2.39 -9.22 -6.52
CA TYR A 75 3.70 -9.16 -7.16
C TYR A 75 4.41 -10.51 -7.05
N GLY A 76 4.67 -11.16 -8.19
CA GLY A 76 5.35 -12.47 -8.24
C GLY A 76 6.87 -12.43 -7.97
N GLY A 77 7.47 -11.25 -7.83
CA GLY A 77 8.93 -11.12 -7.67
C GLY A 77 9.43 -11.35 -6.24
N ARG A 78 10.70 -11.02 -6.00
CA ARG A 78 11.33 -11.23 -4.68
C ARG A 78 10.77 -10.29 -3.62
N TRP A 79 10.14 -10.85 -2.61
CA TRP A 79 9.65 -10.09 -1.46
C TRP A 79 10.73 -9.83 -0.41
N ALA A 80 10.63 -8.65 0.22
CA ALA A 80 11.45 -8.33 1.38
C ALA A 80 11.15 -9.32 2.52
N ARG A 81 12.18 -9.71 3.29
CA ARG A 81 12.07 -10.76 4.34
C ARG A 81 10.89 -10.56 5.30
N HIS A 82 10.65 -9.30 5.69
CA HIS A 82 9.57 -8.92 6.60
C HIS A 82 8.15 -9.06 6.04
N LYS A 83 7.98 -9.37 4.75
CA LYS A 83 6.67 -9.56 4.09
C LYS A 83 6.37 -11.01 3.74
N ARG A 84 7.33 -11.92 3.88
CA ARG A 84 7.21 -13.31 3.42
C ARG A 84 6.10 -14.13 4.12
N HIS A 85 5.65 -13.68 5.28
CA HIS A 85 4.57 -14.31 6.04
C HIS A 85 3.19 -13.73 5.70
N ILE A 86 3.13 -12.68 4.88
CA ILE A 86 1.87 -12.04 4.49
C ILE A 86 1.26 -12.90 3.39
N VAL A 87 0.00 -13.28 3.57
CA VAL A 87 -0.74 -14.02 2.53
C VAL A 87 -1.13 -13.02 1.43
N PRO A 88 -0.72 -13.25 0.17
CA PRO A 88 -1.16 -12.41 -0.95
C PRO A 88 -2.67 -12.54 -1.18
N PRO A 89 -3.35 -11.47 -1.62
CA PRO A 89 -4.74 -11.56 -2.02
C PRO A 89 -4.87 -12.37 -3.33
N VAL A 90 -6.05 -12.93 -3.56
CA VAL A 90 -6.42 -13.44 -4.88
C VAL A 90 -6.53 -12.25 -5.86
N PRO A 91 -6.15 -12.39 -7.14
CA PRO A 91 -6.30 -11.32 -8.12
C PRO A 91 -7.72 -10.73 -8.17
N PHE A 92 -7.79 -9.43 -8.47
CA PHE A 92 -9.02 -8.66 -8.58
C PHE A 92 -9.24 -8.22 -10.03
N GLY A 93 -10.25 -8.79 -10.69
CA GLY A 93 -10.61 -8.44 -12.07
C GLY A 93 -11.12 -7.00 -12.21
N ALA A 94 -11.09 -6.43 -13.42
CA ALA A 94 -11.49 -5.05 -13.68
C ALA A 94 -12.99 -4.87 -13.99
N ALA A 95 -13.65 -5.90 -14.50
CA ALA A 95 -14.94 -5.78 -15.20
C ALA A 95 -16.20 -5.98 -14.33
N ASP A 96 -16.08 -6.63 -13.17
CA ASP A 96 -17.25 -7.00 -12.34
C ASP A 96 -17.37 -6.13 -11.08
N LEU A 97 -18.62 -5.76 -10.74
CA LEU A 97 -18.96 -5.06 -9.50
C LEU A 97 -18.58 -5.89 -8.27
N GLY A 98 -18.71 -7.23 -8.35
CA GLY A 98 -18.26 -8.15 -7.31
C GLY A 98 -16.77 -8.02 -7.02
N GLU A 99 -15.96 -7.93 -8.09
CA GLU A 99 -14.51 -7.72 -7.99
C GLU A 99 -14.16 -6.34 -7.45
N GLN A 100 -14.91 -5.30 -7.82
CA GLN A 100 -14.74 -3.96 -7.26
C GLN A 100 -15.02 -3.94 -5.75
N LEU A 101 -16.09 -4.61 -5.28
CA LEU A 101 -16.39 -4.73 -3.85
C LEU A 101 -15.33 -5.53 -3.10
N ARG A 102 -14.82 -6.62 -3.69
CA ARG A 102 -13.69 -7.38 -3.13
C ARG A 102 -12.45 -6.51 -2.98
N PHE A 103 -12.13 -5.72 -4.00
CA PHE A 103 -11.03 -4.79 -3.98
C PHE A 103 -11.20 -3.73 -2.88
N MET A 104 -12.39 -3.13 -2.75
CA MET A 104 -12.68 -2.16 -1.70
C MET A 104 -12.54 -2.76 -0.30
N ARG A 105 -13.05 -3.99 -0.08
CA ARG A 105 -12.84 -4.71 1.18
C ARG A 105 -11.36 -4.96 1.47
N PHE A 106 -10.60 -5.34 0.45
CA PHE A 106 -9.16 -5.50 0.58
C PHE A 106 -8.49 -4.18 0.99
N LEU A 107 -8.84 -3.04 0.39
CA LEU A 107 -8.30 -1.73 0.77
C LEU A 107 -8.50 -1.42 2.25
N ASP A 108 -9.58 -1.87 2.86
CA ASP A 108 -9.86 -1.64 4.28
C ASP A 108 -9.04 -2.54 5.21
N THR A 109 -8.57 -3.70 4.74
CA THR A 109 -7.64 -4.55 5.47
C THR A 109 -6.20 -4.02 5.50
N ILE A 110 -5.86 -3.09 4.60
CA ILE A 110 -4.48 -2.61 4.45
C ILE A 110 -4.10 -1.70 5.63
N PRO A 111 -3.10 -2.08 6.43
CA PRO A 111 -2.66 -1.24 7.55
C PRO A 111 -1.99 0.03 7.03
N ARG A 112 -2.26 1.16 7.69
CA ARG A 112 -1.54 2.41 7.41
C ARG A 112 -0.05 2.23 7.74
N ALA A 113 0.83 2.68 6.86
CA ALA A 113 2.27 2.63 7.09
C ALA A 113 2.63 3.48 8.33
N SER A 114 3.19 2.83 9.35
CA SER A 114 3.59 3.48 10.59
C SER A 114 4.80 4.40 10.38
N LEU A 115 5.03 5.34 11.30
CA LEU A 115 6.26 6.17 11.29
C LEU A 115 7.53 5.32 11.35
N ARG A 116 7.47 4.17 12.04
CA ARG A 116 8.56 3.21 12.12
C ARG A 116 8.88 2.59 10.76
N ASP A 117 7.88 2.29 9.95
CA ASP A 117 8.06 1.74 8.61
C ASP A 117 8.65 2.79 7.65
N ARG A 118 8.15 4.03 7.72
CA ARG A 118 8.63 5.15 6.90
C ARG A 118 10.10 5.49 7.16
N THR A 119 10.52 5.45 8.43
CA THR A 119 11.89 5.81 8.85
C THR A 119 12.87 4.64 8.80
N ARG A 120 12.41 3.43 8.44
CA ARG A 120 13.23 2.21 8.49
C ARG A 120 14.54 2.31 7.72
N ARG A 121 14.54 2.90 6.51
CA ARG A 121 15.75 3.09 5.70
C ARG A 121 16.78 4.01 6.35
N PHE A 122 16.32 4.94 7.18
CA PHE A 122 17.16 5.94 7.83
C PHE A 122 17.69 5.44 9.18
N ARG A 123 16.95 4.58 9.87
CA ARG A 123 17.33 4.05 11.18
C ARG A 123 18.71 3.40 11.20
N HIS A 124 19.10 2.68 10.15
CA HIS A 124 20.42 2.05 10.11
C HIS A 124 21.56 3.08 10.14
N LYS A 125 21.43 4.17 9.37
CA LYS A 125 22.46 5.20 9.26
C LYS A 125 22.43 6.20 10.42
N TYR A 126 21.24 6.57 10.89
CA TYR A 126 21.06 7.69 11.82
C TYR A 126 20.73 7.28 13.25
N VAL A 127 20.40 6.01 13.51
CA VAL A 127 20.08 5.52 14.86
C VAL A 127 21.03 4.41 15.27
N TYR A 128 21.12 3.34 14.50
CA TYR A 128 21.93 2.18 14.89
C TYR A 128 23.43 2.48 14.84
N PHE A 129 23.91 3.14 13.79
CA PHE A 129 25.33 3.45 13.67
C PHE A 129 25.86 4.34 14.82
N PRO A 130 25.23 5.47 15.19
CA PRO A 130 25.66 6.25 16.35
C PRO A 130 25.61 5.49 17.67
N VAL A 131 24.57 4.67 17.89
CA VAL A 131 24.44 3.88 19.13
C VAL A 131 25.56 2.85 19.24
N VAL A 132 25.86 2.12 18.17
CA VAL A 132 26.97 1.15 18.15
C VAL A 132 28.30 1.86 18.41
N PHE A 133 28.52 3.01 17.79
CA PHE A 133 29.74 3.79 18.00
C PHE A 133 29.89 4.25 19.47
N ALA A 134 28.81 4.73 20.09
CA ALA A 134 28.82 5.13 21.50
C ALA A 134 29.12 3.95 22.45
N ILE A 135 28.57 2.76 22.17
CA ILE A 135 28.84 1.55 22.95
C ILE A 135 30.31 1.15 22.84
N LEU A 136 30.86 1.12 21.62
CA LEU A 136 32.27 0.79 21.40
C LEU A 136 33.22 1.78 22.07
N LEU A 137 32.89 3.07 22.01
CA LEU A 137 33.65 4.11 22.71
C LEU A 137 33.62 3.91 24.22
N GLY A 138 32.44 3.61 24.79
CA GLY A 138 32.29 3.31 26.22
C GLY A 138 33.10 2.10 26.67
N ILE A 139 33.07 1.01 25.90
CA ILE A 139 33.89 -0.19 26.16
C ILE A 139 35.38 0.17 26.11
N HIS A 140 35.80 0.93 25.10
CA HIS A 140 37.20 1.32 24.96
C HIS A 140 37.69 2.16 26.15
N LEU A 141 36.90 3.17 26.55
CA LEU A 141 37.23 4.01 27.71
C LEU A 141 37.29 3.20 29.02
N ALA A 142 36.38 2.24 29.21
CA ALA A 142 36.40 1.36 30.38
C ALA A 142 37.67 0.48 30.44
N PHE A 143 38.09 -0.09 29.30
CA PHE A 143 39.34 -0.85 29.21
C PHE A 143 40.57 0.02 29.50
N THR A 144 40.61 1.23 28.95
CA THR A 144 41.72 2.16 29.19
C THR A 144 41.82 2.55 30.67
N ALA A 145 40.68 2.82 31.32
CA ALA A 145 40.67 3.10 32.77
C ALA A 145 41.18 1.91 33.59
N MET A 146 40.75 0.68 33.25
CA MET A 146 41.19 -0.53 33.95
C MET A 146 42.71 -0.79 33.83
N ILE A 147 43.32 -0.44 32.69
CA ILE A 147 44.77 -0.57 32.48
C ILE A 147 45.56 0.49 33.25
N ILE A 148 44.98 1.67 33.47
CA ILE A 148 45.63 2.77 34.19
C ILE A 148 45.55 2.56 35.71
N ASP A 149 44.42 2.03 36.19
CA ASP A 149 44.15 1.82 37.63
C ASP A 149 44.65 0.47 38.18
N GLY A 150 45.10 -0.46 37.32
CA GLY A 150 45.61 -1.78 37.68
C GLY A 150 47.11 -1.91 37.52
#